data_AF-A0A9Q3J621-F1
#
_entry.id   AF-A0A9Q3J621-F1
#
_cell.length_a   1.000
_cell.length_b   1.000
_cell.length_c   1.000
_cell.angle_alpha   90.00
_cell.angle_beta   90.00
_cell.angle_gamma   90.00
#
_symmetry.space_group_name_H-M   'P 1'
#
loop_
_entity.id
_entity.type
_entity.pdbx_description
1 polymer ?
#
loop_
_entity_poly.entity_id
_entity_poly.type
_entity_poly.pdbx_seq_one_letter_code
_entity_poly.pdbx_strand_id
1 'polypeptide(L)' 'MSKGKQEYGKKFGLMIHIQEPNSPWEVVHMDWVTGLPSSGDKNYNMCLVIVEKYSKTPIFIPCHEGDTS' A
#
# COMPACT_ATOMS: atom_id res chain seq x y z
N MET A 1 -48.71 -18.64 -13.47
CA MET A 1 -47.91 -17.69 -12.68
C MET A 1 -46.56 -18.33 -12.38
N SER A 2 -45.49 -17.94 -13.07
CA SER A 2 -44.15 -18.49 -12.83
C SER A 2 -43.35 -17.47 -12.01
N LYS A 3 -42.91 -17.87 -10.82
CA LYS A 3 -42.14 -17.02 -9.89
C LYS A 3 -40.78 -16.71 -10.51
N GLY A 4 -40.51 -15.43 -10.75
CA GLY A 4 -39.22 -14.94 -11.23
C GLY A 4 -38.12 -15.22 -10.22
N LYS A 5 -37.00 -15.79 -10.69
CA LYS A 5 -35.81 -16.05 -9.89
C LYS A 5 -35.14 -14.71 -9.59
N GLN A 6 -35.19 -14.29 -8.33
CA GLN A 6 -34.62 -13.02 -7.89
C GLN A 6 -33.10 -13.19 -7.78
N GLU A 7 -32.34 -12.57 -8.69
CA GLU A 7 -30.87 -12.62 -8.67
C GLU A 7 -30.33 -11.70 -7.57
N TYR A 8 -29.98 -12.28 -6.43
CA TYR A 8 -29.26 -11.61 -5.34
C TYR A 8 -27.75 -11.89 -5.46
N GLY A 9 -27.13 -11.35 -6.50
CA GLY A 9 -25.67 -11.28 -6.59
C GLY A 9 -25.20 -9.92 -6.09
N LYS A 10 -24.38 -9.88 -5.02
CA LYS A 10 -23.70 -8.63 -4.63
C LYS A 10 -22.92 -8.12 -5.84
N LYS A 11 -23.20 -6.89 -6.30
CA LYS A 11 -22.35 -6.23 -7.30
C LYS A 11 -20.94 -6.14 -6.73
N PHE A 12 -20.00 -6.92 -7.26
CA PHE A 12 -18.59 -6.75 -6.95
C PHE A 12 -18.23 -5.30 -7.30
N GLY A 13 -17.62 -4.57 -6.35
CA GLY A 13 -17.28 -3.16 -6.55
C GLY A 13 -16.44 -2.99 -7.82
N LEU A 14 -16.75 -1.98 -8.65
CA LEU A 14 -15.96 -1.70 -9.84
C LEU A 14 -14.54 -1.30 -9.42
N MET A 15 -13.54 -1.86 -10.10
CA MET A 15 -12.15 -1.41 -9.99
C MET A 15 -12.08 0.05 -10.44
N ILE A 16 -11.69 0.95 -9.53
CA ILE A 16 -11.55 2.37 -9.84
C ILE A 16 -10.14 2.59 -10.40
N HIS A 17 -10.06 3.28 -11.54
CA HIS A 17 -8.79 3.71 -12.07
C HIS A 17 -8.21 4.85 -11.21
N ILE A 18 -6.99 4.68 -10.71
CA ILE A 18 -6.28 5.71 -9.94
C ILE A 18 -5.55 6.60 -10.94
N GLN A 19 -5.80 7.91 -10.92
CA GLN A 19 -5.12 8.85 -11.81
C GLN A 19 -3.60 8.80 -11.62
N GLU A 20 -2.86 8.83 -12.72
CA GLU A 20 -1.40 8.96 -12.69
C GLU A 20 -1.02 10.40 -12.32
N PRO A 21 0.04 10.59 -11.51
CA PRO A 21 0.56 11.91 -11.19
C PRO A 21 1.17 12.57 -12.45
N ASN A 22 1.12 13.89 -12.51
CA ASN A 22 1.67 14.69 -13.61
C ASN A 22 3.08 15.20 -13.30
N SER A 23 3.49 15.19 -12.02
CA SER A 23 4.82 15.63 -11.60
C SER A 23 5.36 14.76 -10.45
N PRO A 24 6.69 14.72 -10.26
CA PRO A 24 7.29 14.00 -9.14
C PRO A 24 6.74 14.47 -7.79
N TRP A 25 6.53 13.53 -6.87
CA TRP A 25 6.10 13.77 -5.48
C TRP A 25 4.65 14.23 -5.30
N GLU A 26 3.85 14.31 -6.36
CA GLU A 26 2.42 14.65 -6.30
C GLU A 26 1.59 13.58 -5.56
N VAL A 27 1.91 12.30 -5.80
CA VAL A 27 1.28 11.16 -5.14
C VAL A 27 2.37 10.27 -4.56
N VAL A 28 2.26 9.99 -3.27
CA VAL A 28 3.18 9.13 -2.53
C VAL A 28 2.39 8.06 -1.80
N HIS A 29 2.82 6.81 -1.92
CA HIS A 29 2.34 5.70 -1.13
C HIS A 29 3.32 5.39 -0.02
N MET A 30 2.82 5.16 1.20
CA MET A 30 3.64 4.81 2.35
C MET A 30 3.08 3.54 2.98
N ASP A 31 3.96 2.61 3.32
CA ASP A 31 3.59 1.39 4.04
C ASP A 31 4.75 0.89 4.91
N TRP A 32 4.41 0.18 5.98
CA TRP A 32 5.38 -0.43 6.88
C TRP A 32 5.62 -1.89 6.48
N VAL A 33 6.87 -2.23 6.22
CA VAL A 33 7.32 -3.61 6.12
C VAL A 33 7.82 -4.04 7.50
N THR A 34 7.02 -4.86 8.18
CA THR A 34 7.28 -5.36 9.53
C THR A 34 7.70 -6.84 9.51
N GLY A 35 8.08 -7.40 10.66
CA GLY A 35 8.45 -8.81 10.82
C GLY A 35 9.77 -9.18 10.15
N LEU A 36 10.66 -8.20 9.94
CA LEU A 36 11.97 -8.46 9.35
C LEU A 36 12.94 -8.97 10.44
N PRO A 37 13.87 -9.87 10.11
CA PRO A 37 14.97 -10.21 11.01
C PRO A 37 15.81 -8.97 11.35
N SER A 38 16.19 -8.82 12.62
CA SER A 38 17.09 -7.76 13.06
C SER A 38 18.38 -7.75 12.25
N SER A 39 18.69 -6.62 11.62
CA SER A 39 19.79 -6.49 10.66
C SER A 39 20.61 -5.22 10.87
N GLY A 40 21.91 -5.30 10.52
CA GLY A 40 22.89 -4.20 10.61
C GLY A 40 23.31 -3.86 12.05
N ASP A 41 24.23 -2.90 12.20
CA ASP A 41 24.81 -2.54 13.51
C ASP A 41 23.79 -2.00 14.51
N LYS A 42 22.63 -1.54 14.02
CA LYS A 42 21.53 -0.97 14.82
C LYS A 42 20.35 -1.92 15.00
N ASN A 43 20.42 -3.16 14.52
CA ASN A 43 19.39 -4.19 14.67
C ASN A 43 17.98 -3.76 14.22
N TYR A 44 17.88 -3.06 13.09
CA TYR A 44 16.58 -2.68 12.53
C TYR A 44 15.79 -3.92 12.14
N ASN A 45 14.49 -3.93 12.42
CA ASN A 45 13.57 -5.05 12.17
C ASN A 45 12.27 -4.62 11.45
N MET A 46 12.22 -3.37 11.00
CA MET A 46 11.11 -2.79 10.25
C MET A 46 11.66 -1.84 9.19
N CYS A 47 10.85 -1.55 8.16
CA CYS A 47 11.17 -0.52 7.18
C CYS A 47 9.92 0.28 6.78
N LEU A 48 10.00 1.61 6.81
CA LEU A 48 9.03 2.46 6.12
C LEU A 48 9.41 2.52 4.64
N VAL A 49 8.49 2.08 3.79
CA VAL A 49 8.64 2.18 2.34
C VAL A 49 7.82 3.36 1.87
N ILE A 50 8.48 4.31 1.22
CA ILE A 50 7.86 5.48 0.61
C ILE A 50 8.04 5.35 -0.90
N VAL A 51 6.95 5.25 -1.65
CA VAL A 51 6.99 5.13 -3.10
C VAL A 51 6.40 6.38 -3.73
N GLU A 52 7.23 7.07 -4.50
CA GLU A 52 6.83 8.20 -5.34
C GLU A 52 6.20 7.65 -6.64
N LYS A 53 4.92 7.95 -6.90
CA LYS A 53 4.15 7.26 -7.95
C LYS A 53 4.58 7.62 -9.39
N TYR A 54 5.11 8.83 -9.62
CA TYR A 54 5.50 9.28 -10.96
C TYR A 54 6.68 8.45 -11.49
N SER A 55 7.80 8.45 -10.76
CA SER A 55 9.00 7.71 -11.10
C SER A 55 8.96 6.24 -10.67
N LYS A 56 8.02 5.87 -9.79
CA LYS A 56 7.92 4.53 -9.19
C LYS A 56 9.16 4.16 -8.37
N THR A 57 9.86 5.18 -7.87
CA THR A 57 11.09 5.01 -7.09
C THR A 57 10.74 4.84 -5.62
N PRO A 58 11.18 3.76 -4.97
CA PRO A 58 11.04 3.59 -3.53
C PRO A 58 12.19 4.24 -2.76
N ILE A 59 11.87 4.78 -1.59
CA ILE A 59 12.79 5.14 -0.52
C ILE A 59 12.51 4.19 0.65
N PHE A 60 13.57 3.55 1.16
CA PHE A 60 13.52 2.66 2.30
C PHE A 60 14.13 3.34 3.52
N ILE A 61 13.35 3.50 4.58
CA ILE A 61 13.82 4.04 5.85
C ILE A 61 13.83 2.90 6.87
N PRO A 62 15.00 2.41 7.31
CA PRO A 62 15.07 1.34 8.30
C PRO A 62 14.68 1.88 9.69
N CYS A 63 13.89 1.09 10.42
CA CYS A 63 13.29 1.48 11.70
C CYS A 63 13.08 0.26 12.61
N HIS A 64 12.62 0.51 13.84
CA HIS A 64 12.32 -0.51 14.83
C HIS A 64 10.81 -0.71 14.98
N GLU A 65 10.37 -1.94 15.15
CA GLU A 65 8.99 -2.25 15.53
C GLU A 65 8.66 -1.56 16.86
N GLY A 66 7.89 -0.47 16.79
CA GLY A 66 7.66 0.45 17.91
C GLY A 66 7.80 1.92 17.54
N ASP A 67 8.45 2.24 16.41
CA ASP A 67 8.62 3.61 15.91
C ASP A 67 7.36 4.17 15.20
N THR A 68 6.19 3.54 15.39
CA THR A 68 4.92 3.99 14.81
C THR A 68 4.32 5.09 15.67
N SER A 69 4.18 6.30 15.11
CA SER A 69 3.58 7.49 15.73
C SER A 69 2.18 7.28 16.30
#